data_AF-A0A174X637-F1
#
_entry.id   AF-A0A174X637-F1
#
_cell.length_a   1.000
_cell.length_b   1.000
_cell.length_c   1.000
_cell.angle_alpha   90.00
_cell.angle_beta   90.00
_cell.angle_gamma   90.00
#
_symmetry.space_group_name_H-M   'P 1'
#
loop_
_entity.id
_entity.type
_entity.pdbx_description
1 polymer ?
#
loop_
_entity_poly.entity_id
_entity_poly.type
_entity_poly.pdbx_seq_one_letter_code
_entity_poly.pdbx_strand_id
1 'polypeptide(L)'
;MNQANNWIVLVRGNHDNPAYFDGIMFNFKRFIAVPDYAILQACNHTILCVGGAISIDRIYRINEWDKRKYRVHSNESQENDISRNLYWQNEVPIYDPDKMNAIRVSFLIDTVITHTAPSHCELFSKSNLNQWAENDPSLIEDIQFERKTMDMLLHHLKTDNHPISHWYYGHFHQSWHSAIDGILYQMLDIMEFCQIY
;
A
#
# COMPACT_ATOMS: atom_id res chain seq x y z
N MET A 1 -13.10 -27.34 17.29
CA MET A 1 -13.07 -26.48 16.09
C MET A 1 -13.08 -25.04 16.57
N ASN A 2 -12.17 -24.18 16.10
CA ASN A 2 -12.29 -22.74 16.41
C ASN A 2 -13.50 -22.17 15.64
N GLN A 3 -14.30 -21.33 16.30
CA GLN A 3 -15.53 -20.75 15.75
C GLN A 3 -15.31 -19.81 14.55
N ALA A 4 -14.09 -19.29 14.34
CA ALA A 4 -13.74 -18.49 13.17
C ALA A 4 -12.46 -19.01 12.51
N ASN A 5 -12.51 -19.28 11.20
CA ASN A 5 -11.38 -19.74 10.39
C ASN A 5 -10.80 -18.62 9.51
N ASN A 6 -10.89 -17.37 9.98
CA ASN A 6 -10.44 -16.21 9.21
C ASN A 6 -8.92 -16.08 9.30
N TRP A 7 -8.33 -15.57 8.23
CA TRP A 7 -6.95 -15.08 8.16
C TRP A 7 -7.01 -13.60 7.85
N ILE A 8 -6.22 -12.81 8.59
CA ILE A 8 -6.07 -11.39 8.38
C ILE A 8 -4.67 -11.17 7.84
N VAL A 9 -4.60 -10.64 6.62
CA VAL A 9 -3.34 -10.27 5.99
C VAL A 9 -3.33 -8.76 5.81
N LEU A 10 -2.28 -8.11 6.29
CA LEU A 10 -2.09 -6.67 6.22
C LEU A 10 -1.11 -6.36 5.10
N VAL A 11 -1.50 -5.43 4.22
CA VAL A 11 -0.64 -4.80 3.23
C VAL A 11 -0.33 -3.39 3.70
N ARG A 12 0.92 -2.96 3.54
CA ARG A 12 1.43 -1.71 4.10
C ARG A 12 0.74 -0.51 3.47
N GLY A 13 0.21 0.40 4.29
CA GLY A 13 -0.19 1.74 3.90
C GLY A 13 0.90 2.79 4.14
N ASN A 14 0.57 4.06 3.86
CA ASN A 14 1.48 5.20 4.08
C ASN A 14 1.70 5.53 5.57
N HIS A 15 0.71 5.24 6.42
CA HIS A 15 0.79 5.50 7.86
C HIS A 15 1.40 4.35 8.67
N ASP A 16 1.62 3.22 8.03
CA ASP A 16 2.17 2.05 8.67
C ASP A 16 3.69 2.12 8.78
N ASN A 17 4.23 1.62 9.90
CA ASN A 17 5.67 1.50 10.07
C ASN A 17 6.22 0.41 9.15
N PRO A 18 7.11 0.71 8.19
CA PRO A 18 7.64 -0.31 7.28
C PRO A 18 8.35 -1.47 7.97
N ALA A 19 8.92 -1.26 9.17
CA ALA A 19 9.56 -2.33 9.95
C ALA A 19 8.61 -3.48 10.34
N TYR A 20 7.30 -3.25 10.35
CA TYR A 20 6.30 -4.27 10.63
C TYR A 20 5.96 -5.17 9.45
N PHE A 21 6.36 -4.78 8.24
CA PHE A 21 6.04 -5.48 6.99
C PHE A 21 7.29 -6.16 6.44
N ASP A 22 8.09 -6.76 7.32
CA ASP A 22 9.26 -7.59 6.97
C ASP A 22 8.89 -9.07 6.75
N GLY A 23 7.64 -9.45 7.05
CA GLY A 23 7.14 -10.83 7.00
C GLY A 23 7.54 -11.70 8.20
N ILE A 24 8.23 -11.12 9.19
CA ILE A 24 8.80 -11.83 10.34
C ILE A 24 8.19 -11.30 11.64
N MET A 25 8.18 -9.98 11.83
CA MET A 25 7.81 -9.34 13.08
C MET A 25 6.34 -9.59 13.46
N PHE A 26 5.42 -9.40 12.52
CA PHE A 26 4.01 -9.76 12.69
C PHE A 26 3.64 -10.95 11.82
N ASN A 27 4.01 -12.14 12.28
CA ASN A 27 3.68 -13.40 11.63
C ASN A 27 3.02 -14.36 12.62
N PHE A 28 1.77 -14.08 12.99
CA PHE A 28 0.96 -14.97 13.80
C PHE A 28 0.13 -15.90 12.90
N LYS A 29 -0.29 -17.03 13.46
CA LYS A 29 -1.01 -18.10 12.74
C LYS A 29 -2.20 -17.64 11.87
N ARG A 30 -2.85 -16.52 12.18
CA ARG A 30 -4.04 -16.01 11.47
C ARG A 30 -4.01 -14.49 11.26
N PHE A 31 -2.88 -13.86 11.53
CA PHE A 31 -2.72 -12.42 11.49
C PHE A 31 -1.29 -12.12 11.08
N ILE A 32 -1.10 -11.63 9.85
CA ILE A 32 0.22 -11.50 9.24
C ILE A 32 0.32 -10.13 8.56
N ALA A 33 1.43 -9.42 8.79
CA ALA A 33 1.83 -8.29 7.95
C ALA A 33 2.84 -8.79 6.91
N VAL A 34 2.50 -8.63 5.63
CA VAL A 34 3.31 -9.20 4.55
C VAL A 34 4.21 -8.13 3.91
N PRO A 35 5.42 -8.50 3.48
CA PRO A 35 6.29 -7.57 2.78
C PRO A 35 5.73 -7.21 1.41
N ASP A 36 6.19 -6.08 0.88
CA ASP A 36 5.91 -5.71 -0.50
C ASP A 36 6.43 -6.81 -1.44
N TYR A 37 5.63 -7.13 -2.45
CA TYR A 37 5.76 -8.24 -3.40
C TYR A 37 5.50 -9.63 -2.82
N ALA A 38 4.86 -9.74 -1.66
CA ALA A 38 4.35 -11.01 -1.19
C ALA A 38 3.28 -11.56 -2.14
N ILE A 39 3.32 -12.88 -2.35
CA ILE A 39 2.32 -13.62 -3.11
C ILE A 39 1.43 -14.38 -2.14
N LEU A 40 0.12 -14.18 -2.24
CA LEU A 40 -0.88 -14.93 -1.47
C LEU A 40 -1.65 -15.85 -2.42
N GLN A 41 -1.83 -17.10 -2.04
CA GLN A 41 -2.70 -18.04 -2.75
C GLN A 41 -3.88 -18.39 -1.86
N ALA A 42 -5.06 -17.86 -2.20
CA ALA A 42 -6.28 -18.02 -1.43
C ALA A 42 -7.49 -17.95 -2.34
N CYS A 43 -8.52 -18.75 -2.06
CA CYS A 43 -9.79 -18.74 -2.79
C CYS A 43 -9.63 -18.83 -4.32
N ASN A 44 -8.69 -19.65 -4.81
CA ASN A 44 -8.32 -19.80 -6.23
C ASN A 44 -7.68 -18.58 -6.90
N HIS A 45 -7.32 -17.54 -6.13
CA HIS A 45 -6.54 -16.41 -6.62
C HIS A 45 -5.07 -16.54 -6.24
N THR A 46 -4.20 -16.11 -7.14
CA THR A 46 -2.80 -15.82 -6.87
C THR A 46 -2.65 -14.30 -6.88
N ILE A 47 -2.46 -13.75 -5.68
CA ILE A 47 -2.58 -12.34 -5.37
C ILE A 47 -1.18 -11.76 -5.16
N LEU A 48 -0.86 -10.69 -5.87
CA LEU A 48 0.34 -9.89 -5.62
C LEU A 48 0.00 -8.71 -4.70
N CYS A 49 0.72 -8.59 -3.58
CA CYS A 49 0.57 -7.47 -2.64
C CYS A 49 1.73 -6.48 -2.77
N VAL A 50 1.44 -5.20 -3.01
CA VAL A 50 2.45 -4.13 -3.02
C VAL A 50 1.95 -2.93 -2.22
N GLY A 51 2.57 -2.66 -1.07
CA GLY A 51 2.18 -1.57 -0.19
C GLY A 51 2.87 -0.25 -0.49
N GLY A 52 2.55 0.73 0.35
CA GLY A 52 3.06 2.08 0.32
C GLY A 52 2.18 3.07 -0.42
N ALA A 53 2.20 4.31 0.06
CA ALA A 53 1.66 5.50 -0.59
C ALA A 53 2.29 6.74 0.08
N ILE A 54 1.96 7.93 -0.42
CA ILE A 54 2.44 9.22 0.03
C ILE A 54 1.40 9.83 0.95
N SER A 55 1.85 10.25 2.13
CA SER A 55 1.06 11.05 3.04
C SER A 55 1.00 12.49 2.52
N ILE A 56 -0.16 12.93 2.04
CA ILE A 56 -0.37 14.32 1.60
C ILE A 56 -0.16 15.35 2.73
N ASP A 57 -0.28 14.90 3.98
CA ASP A 57 -0.06 15.67 5.20
C ASP A 57 1.35 15.47 5.80
N ARG A 58 2.34 14.97 5.02
CA ARG A 58 3.69 14.63 5.51
C ARG A 58 4.40 15.79 6.21
N ILE A 59 4.34 17.01 5.66
CA ILE A 59 4.98 18.19 6.28
C ILE A 59 4.39 18.47 7.66
N TYR A 60 3.07 18.36 7.81
CA TYR A 60 2.40 18.51 9.10
C TYR A 60 2.87 17.43 10.09
N ARG A 61 2.93 16.16 9.66
CA ARG A 61 3.37 15.04 10.51
C ARG A 61 4.82 15.15 10.96
N ILE A 62 5.73 15.55 10.07
CA ILE A 62 7.13 15.80 10.38
C ILE A 62 7.24 16.89 11.45
N ASN A 63 6.56 18.02 11.24
CA ASN A 63 6.56 19.14 12.18
C ASN A 63 5.98 18.76 13.55
N GLU A 64 4.88 17.99 13.58
CA GLU A 64 4.30 17.50 14.84
C GLU A 64 5.21 16.51 15.56
N TRP A 65 5.92 15.65 14.83
CA TRP A 65 6.88 14.73 15.42
C TRP A 65 8.06 15.48 16.04
N ASP A 66 8.60 16.48 15.34
CA ASP A 66 9.70 17.29 15.85
C ASP A 66 9.32 18.07 17.12
N LYS A 67 8.09 18.62 17.20
CA LYS A 67 7.58 19.23 18.45
C LYS A 67 7.50 18.23 19.61
N ARG A 68 7.16 16.96 19.34
CA ARG A 68 7.03 15.91 20.36
C ARG A 68 8.37 15.40 20.87
N LYS A 69 9.41 15.33 20.02
CA LYS A 69 10.76 14.92 20.45
C LYS A 69 11.26 15.73 21.65
N TYR A 70 11.01 17.04 21.65
CA TYR A 70 11.40 17.93 22.75
C TYR A 70 10.57 17.76 24.03
N ARG A 71 9.42 17.08 23.98
CA ARG A 71 8.55 16.81 25.15
C ARG A 71 8.77 15.45 25.79
N VAL A 72 9.37 14.49 25.08
CA VAL A 72 9.53 13.09 25.50
C VAL A 72 10.87 12.83 26.23
N HIS A 73 11.65 13.87 26.55
CA HIS A 73 12.89 13.76 27.35
C HIS A 73 12.68 13.46 28.86
N SER A 74 11.55 12.91 29.26
CA SER A 74 11.35 12.44 30.63
C SER A 74 10.67 11.07 30.69
N ASN A 75 11.49 10.05 30.92
CA ASN A 75 11.14 8.82 31.66
C ASN A 75 10.23 7.75 31.00
N GLU A 76 10.25 7.54 29.69
CA GLU A 76 9.73 6.26 29.14
C GLU A 76 10.91 5.32 28.81
N SER A 77 10.98 4.21 29.55
CA SER A 77 11.86 3.07 29.28
C SER A 77 11.64 2.58 27.85
N GLN A 78 12.72 2.53 27.07
CA GLN A 78 12.77 2.00 25.71
C GLN A 78 12.59 0.47 25.71
N GLU A 79 11.41 -0.02 26.10
CA GLU A 79 11.14 -1.47 26.12
C GLU A 79 10.84 -2.06 24.73
N ASN A 80 10.74 -1.23 23.68
CA ASN A 80 10.68 -1.71 22.30
C ASN A 80 11.56 -0.82 21.40
N ASP A 81 12.51 -1.43 20.68
CA ASP A 81 13.51 -0.81 19.79
C ASP A 81 12.90 -0.19 18.50
N ILE A 82 11.59 0.08 18.51
CA ILE A 82 10.85 0.56 17.36
C ILE A 82 10.47 2.02 17.63
N SER A 83 11.10 2.93 16.90
CA SER A 83 10.84 4.36 17.03
C SER A 83 9.36 4.63 16.80
N ARG A 84 8.66 5.21 17.78
CA ARG A 84 7.38 5.89 17.48
C ARG A 84 7.68 6.96 16.44
N ASN A 85 6.83 7.11 15.43
CA ASN A 85 6.96 8.18 14.45
C ASN A 85 5.57 8.54 13.92
N LEU A 86 5.40 9.77 13.44
CA LEU A 86 4.16 10.21 12.79
C LEU A 86 4.25 10.17 11.26
N TYR A 87 5.47 10.02 10.73
CA TYR A 87 5.79 10.00 9.30
C TYR A 87 6.96 9.06 9.00
N TRP A 88 6.90 8.34 7.87
CA TRP A 88 7.96 7.43 7.44
C TRP A 88 8.53 7.91 6.10
N GLN A 89 9.83 8.20 6.04
CA GLN A 89 10.47 8.70 4.81
C GLN A 89 10.41 7.69 3.64
N ASN A 90 10.33 6.40 3.97
CA ASN A 90 10.21 5.29 3.02
C ASN A 90 8.76 4.75 2.93
N GLU A 91 7.76 5.61 3.12
CA GLU A 91 6.34 5.24 2.98
C GLU A 91 5.94 4.89 1.53
N VAL A 92 6.67 5.42 0.54
CA VAL A 92 6.35 5.29 -0.88
C VAL A 92 6.38 3.83 -1.37
N PRO A 93 5.56 3.47 -2.37
CA PRO A 93 5.72 2.22 -3.07
C PRO A 93 7.01 2.23 -3.90
N ILE A 94 7.65 1.08 -4.04
CA ILE A 94 8.88 0.91 -4.84
C ILE A 94 8.63 -0.12 -5.92
N TYR A 95 8.85 0.26 -7.19
CA TYR A 95 8.87 -0.69 -8.29
C TYR A 95 10.17 -1.49 -8.28
N ASP A 96 10.07 -2.82 -8.23
CA ASP A 96 11.20 -3.75 -8.14
C ASP A 96 11.12 -4.77 -9.29
N PRO A 97 11.83 -4.53 -10.41
CA PRO A 97 11.78 -5.41 -11.57
C PRO A 97 12.41 -6.78 -11.28
N ASP A 98 13.37 -6.88 -10.36
CA ASP A 98 14.03 -8.15 -10.04
C ASP A 98 13.08 -9.08 -9.29
N LYS A 99 12.30 -8.53 -8.35
CA LYS A 99 11.22 -9.28 -7.69
C LYS A 99 10.15 -9.73 -8.69
N MET A 100 9.75 -8.86 -9.63
CA MET A 100 8.82 -9.23 -10.69
C MET A 100 9.35 -10.36 -11.57
N ASN A 101 10.61 -10.26 -11.99
CA ASN A 101 11.30 -11.31 -12.74
C ASN A 101 11.40 -12.64 -11.96
N ALA A 102 11.50 -12.60 -10.63
CA ALA A 102 11.48 -13.79 -9.80
C ALA A 102 10.07 -14.39 -9.67
N ILE A 103 9.04 -13.53 -9.50
CA ILE A 103 7.64 -13.95 -9.35
C ILE A 103 7.15 -14.70 -10.59
N ARG A 104 7.42 -14.19 -11.79
CA ARG A 104 6.94 -14.80 -13.05
C ARG A 104 7.43 -16.22 -13.29
N VAL A 105 8.56 -16.61 -12.67
CA VAL A 105 9.13 -17.96 -12.81
C VAL A 105 8.22 -19.01 -12.17
N SER A 106 7.50 -18.64 -11.11
CA SER A 106 6.75 -19.59 -10.28
C SER A 106 5.25 -19.31 -10.21
N PHE A 107 4.81 -18.09 -10.55
CA PHE A 107 3.44 -17.65 -10.32
C PHE A 107 2.84 -16.94 -11.53
N LEU A 108 1.58 -17.25 -11.82
CA LEU A 108 0.70 -16.46 -12.65
C LEU A 108 -0.19 -15.63 -11.73
N ILE A 109 -0.24 -14.32 -11.95
CA ILE A 109 -0.94 -13.38 -11.05
C ILE A 109 -2.24 -12.98 -11.71
N ASP A 110 -3.37 -13.23 -11.04
CA ASP A 110 -4.68 -12.81 -11.53
C ASP A 110 -5.25 -11.62 -10.75
N THR A 111 -4.76 -11.38 -9.54
CA THR A 111 -5.24 -10.32 -8.66
C THR A 111 -4.07 -9.51 -8.10
N VAL A 112 -4.24 -8.19 -8.05
CA VAL A 112 -3.28 -7.28 -7.43
C VAL A 112 -3.96 -6.52 -6.30
N ILE A 113 -3.29 -6.43 -5.15
CA ILE A 113 -3.71 -5.60 -4.02
C ILE A 113 -2.62 -4.58 -3.73
N THR A 114 -2.98 -3.30 -3.80
CA THR A 114 -2.07 -2.19 -3.49
C THR A 114 -2.70 -1.21 -2.52
N HIS A 115 -1.91 -0.35 -1.88
CA HIS A 115 -2.51 0.73 -1.08
C HIS A 115 -2.99 1.88 -1.97
N THR A 116 -2.19 2.29 -2.96
CA THR A 116 -2.51 3.32 -3.96
C THR A 116 -2.91 2.73 -5.32
N ALA A 117 -3.13 3.55 -6.36
CA ALA A 117 -3.70 3.15 -7.65
C ALA A 117 -2.83 3.49 -8.88
N PRO A 118 -2.98 2.75 -9.99
CA PRO A 118 -2.52 3.17 -11.32
C PRO A 118 -3.05 4.54 -11.73
N SER A 119 -2.35 5.24 -12.61
CA SER A 119 -2.68 6.63 -13.01
C SER A 119 -3.99 6.76 -13.78
N HIS A 120 -4.48 5.70 -14.42
CA HIS A 120 -5.75 5.69 -15.16
C HIS A 120 -7.00 5.46 -14.30
N CYS A 121 -6.86 5.18 -13.00
CA CYS A 121 -8.00 5.07 -12.08
C CYS A 121 -8.53 6.44 -11.64
N GLU A 122 -9.72 6.50 -11.02
CA GLU A 122 -10.39 7.75 -10.59
C GLU A 122 -9.49 8.68 -9.73
N LEU A 123 -9.93 9.94 -9.57
CA LEU A 123 -9.22 11.03 -8.89
C LEU A 123 -8.07 11.63 -9.72
N PHE A 124 -8.36 11.89 -10.99
CA PHE A 124 -7.45 12.58 -11.91
C PHE A 124 -7.20 14.04 -11.53
N SER A 125 -8.23 14.71 -10.98
CA SER A 125 -8.10 16.09 -10.52
C SER A 125 -7.34 16.15 -9.20
N LYS A 126 -6.34 17.03 -9.13
CA LYS A 126 -5.54 17.30 -7.94
C LYS A 126 -5.93 18.59 -7.21
N SER A 127 -7.03 19.23 -7.62
CA SER A 127 -7.44 20.53 -7.08
C SER A 127 -7.71 20.51 -5.56
N ASN A 128 -8.15 19.38 -5.04
CA ASN A 128 -8.34 19.12 -3.62
C ASN A 128 -7.02 19.05 -2.82
N LEU A 129 -5.86 19.02 -3.47
CA LEU A 129 -4.55 18.94 -2.84
C LEU A 129 -3.82 20.28 -2.75
N ASN A 130 -4.39 21.36 -3.30
CA ASN A 130 -3.74 22.66 -3.39
C ASN A 130 -3.26 23.19 -2.02
N GLN A 131 -4.09 23.07 -0.98
CA GLN A 131 -3.73 23.52 0.37
C GLN A 131 -2.52 22.76 0.94
N TRP A 132 -2.37 21.48 0.60
CA TRP A 132 -1.22 20.67 1.02
C TRP A 132 0.02 21.06 0.23
N ALA A 133 -0.12 21.23 -1.09
CA ALA A 133 0.97 21.60 -1.99
C ALA A 133 1.56 23.00 -1.72
N GLU A 134 0.78 23.93 -1.15
CA GLU A 134 1.29 25.25 -0.73
C GLU A 134 2.47 25.15 0.24
N ASN A 135 2.45 24.15 1.12
CA ASN A 135 3.51 23.92 2.12
C ASN A 135 4.49 22.82 1.69
N ASP A 136 4.26 22.22 0.53
CA ASP A 136 5.01 21.07 0.02
C ASP A 136 5.11 21.11 -1.52
N PRO A 137 6.09 21.85 -2.05
CA PRO A 137 6.19 22.08 -3.49
C PRO A 137 6.40 20.81 -4.34
N SER A 138 6.94 19.73 -3.76
CA SER A 138 7.16 18.48 -4.51
C SER A 138 5.98 17.50 -4.41
N LEU A 139 4.99 17.75 -3.54
CA LEU A 139 3.88 16.83 -3.29
C LEU A 139 3.18 16.39 -4.58
N ILE A 140 2.90 17.33 -5.48
CA ILE A 140 2.16 17.06 -6.72
C ILE A 140 2.95 16.14 -7.66
N GLU A 141 4.26 16.32 -7.74
CA GLU A 141 5.15 15.47 -8.54
C GLU A 141 5.29 14.08 -7.88
N ASP A 142 5.46 14.05 -6.57
CA ASP A 142 5.64 12.81 -5.81
C ASP A 142 4.41 11.89 -5.94
N ILE A 143 3.17 12.41 -5.76
CA ILE A 143 1.94 11.61 -5.96
C ILE A 143 1.75 11.18 -7.43
N GLN A 144 2.31 11.93 -8.37
CA GLN A 144 2.31 11.54 -9.79
C GLN A 144 3.23 10.34 -10.01
N PHE A 145 4.41 10.37 -9.39
CA PHE A 145 5.37 9.29 -9.43
C PHE A 145 4.87 8.03 -8.70
N GLU A 146 4.17 8.20 -7.58
CA GLU A 146 3.49 7.10 -6.89
C GLU A 146 2.55 6.34 -7.83
N ARG A 147 1.63 7.03 -8.51
CA ARG A 147 0.69 6.37 -9.43
C ARG A 147 1.41 5.77 -10.64
N LYS A 148 2.47 6.43 -11.14
CA LYS A 148 3.35 5.88 -12.18
C LYS A 148 4.03 4.58 -11.77
N THR A 149 4.36 4.42 -10.48
CA THR A 149 4.93 3.16 -9.95
C THR A 149 3.95 2.00 -10.13
N MET A 150 2.65 2.24 -9.92
CA MET A 150 1.61 1.24 -10.16
C MET A 150 1.40 0.98 -11.67
N ASP A 151 1.57 1.99 -12.52
CA ASP A 151 1.56 1.79 -13.99
C ASP A 151 2.71 0.89 -14.45
N MET A 152 3.91 1.08 -13.89
CA MET A 152 5.06 0.22 -14.20
C MET A 152 4.81 -1.23 -13.78
N LEU A 153 4.19 -1.44 -12.60
CA LEU A 153 3.80 -2.76 -12.12
C LEU A 153 2.79 -3.42 -13.07
N LEU A 154 1.73 -2.70 -13.44
CA LEU A 154 0.72 -3.18 -14.37
C LEU A 154 1.31 -3.51 -15.74
N HIS A 155 2.19 -2.66 -16.26
CA HIS A 155 2.85 -2.86 -17.55
C HIS A 155 3.71 -4.13 -17.54
N HIS A 156 4.49 -4.36 -16.48
CA HIS A 156 5.30 -5.58 -16.33
C HIS A 156 4.40 -6.82 -16.32
N LEU A 157 3.36 -6.84 -15.47
CA LEU A 157 2.44 -7.97 -15.38
C LEU A 157 1.77 -8.28 -16.73
N LYS A 158 1.33 -7.25 -17.47
CA LYS A 158 0.77 -7.41 -18.82
C LYS A 158 1.81 -7.95 -19.81
N THR A 159 3.05 -7.47 -19.74
CA THR A 159 4.14 -7.88 -20.65
C THR A 159 4.51 -9.35 -20.44
N ASP A 160 4.48 -9.80 -19.20
CA ASP A 160 4.75 -11.19 -18.82
C ASP A 160 3.52 -12.10 -18.94
N ASN A 161 2.42 -11.61 -19.54
CA ASN A 161 1.18 -12.35 -19.80
C ASN A 161 0.51 -12.93 -18.54
N HIS A 162 0.61 -12.21 -17.42
CA HIS A 162 -0.16 -12.56 -16.23
C HIS A 162 -1.67 -12.37 -16.51
N PRO A 163 -2.54 -13.31 -16.07
CA PRO A 163 -3.98 -13.27 -16.33
C PRO A 163 -4.71 -12.30 -15.38
N ILE A 164 -4.20 -11.07 -15.25
CA ILE A 164 -4.75 -10.08 -14.32
C ILE A 164 -6.20 -9.80 -14.70
N SER A 165 -7.09 -9.93 -13.72
CA SER A 165 -8.51 -9.67 -13.84
C SER A 165 -9.02 -8.73 -12.74
N HIS A 166 -8.27 -8.58 -11.64
CA HIS A 166 -8.68 -7.77 -10.50
C HIS A 166 -7.54 -6.91 -9.95
N TRP A 167 -7.86 -5.68 -9.57
CA TRP A 167 -6.96 -4.76 -8.87
C TRP A 167 -7.71 -4.04 -7.75
N TYR A 168 -7.36 -4.33 -6.51
CA TYR A 168 -7.97 -3.71 -5.33
C TYR A 168 -7.02 -2.71 -4.69
N TYR A 169 -7.55 -1.56 -4.27
CA TYR A 169 -6.76 -0.52 -3.62
C TYR A 169 -7.57 0.35 -2.67
N GLY A 170 -6.88 1.19 -1.89
CA GLY A 170 -7.46 2.06 -0.88
C GLY A 170 -6.90 3.48 -0.98
N HIS A 171 -6.36 3.98 0.13
CA HIS A 171 -5.67 5.27 0.29
C HIS A 171 -6.52 6.55 0.12
N PHE A 172 -7.50 6.58 -0.79
CA PHE A 172 -8.22 7.79 -1.16
C PHE A 172 -9.52 8.06 -0.40
N HIS A 173 -9.85 7.19 0.57
CA HIS A 173 -10.99 7.31 1.49
C HIS A 173 -12.34 7.57 0.79
N GLN A 174 -12.57 6.83 -0.30
CA GLN A 174 -13.77 6.86 -1.11
C GLN A 174 -13.96 5.48 -1.77
N SER A 175 -15.18 5.16 -2.18
CA SER A 175 -15.47 3.96 -2.96
C SER A 175 -15.53 4.29 -4.45
N TRP A 176 -14.94 3.46 -5.29
CA TRP A 176 -15.05 3.55 -6.75
C TRP A 176 -14.73 2.21 -7.39
N HIS A 177 -15.34 1.88 -8.53
CA HIS A 177 -14.92 0.73 -9.31
C HIS A 177 -15.16 0.95 -10.80
N SER A 178 -14.33 0.31 -11.64
CA SER A 178 -14.53 0.28 -13.08
C SER A 178 -13.80 -0.91 -13.71
N ALA A 179 -14.38 -1.46 -14.78
CA ALA A 179 -13.72 -2.44 -15.63
C ALA A 179 -12.99 -1.71 -16.77
N ILE A 180 -11.66 -1.76 -16.77
CA ILE A 180 -10.80 -1.10 -17.76
C ILE A 180 -9.88 -2.15 -18.36
N ASP A 181 -9.91 -2.30 -19.68
CA ASP A 181 -9.14 -3.32 -20.43
C ASP A 181 -9.30 -4.75 -19.87
N GLY A 182 -10.50 -5.10 -19.44
CA GLY A 182 -10.80 -6.44 -18.89
C GLY A 182 -10.33 -6.67 -17.44
N ILE A 183 -9.79 -5.65 -16.77
CA ILE A 183 -9.42 -5.69 -15.35
C ILE A 183 -10.45 -4.90 -14.55
N LEU A 184 -11.02 -5.51 -13.50
CA LEU A 184 -11.84 -4.82 -12.52
C LEU A 184 -10.94 -4.09 -11.52
N TYR A 185 -10.94 -2.77 -11.57
CA TYR A 185 -10.33 -1.91 -10.55
C TYR A 185 -11.37 -1.56 -9.50
N GLN A 186 -11.04 -1.73 -8.22
CA GLN A 186 -11.95 -1.41 -7.12
C GLN A 186 -11.20 -0.73 -5.97
N MET A 187 -11.58 0.52 -5.72
CA MET A 187 -11.17 1.36 -4.61
C MET A 187 -12.12 1.14 -3.43
N LEU A 188 -11.57 0.87 -2.26
CA LEU A 188 -12.32 0.68 -1.02
C LEU A 188 -12.14 1.89 -0.10
N ASP A 189 -13.26 2.35 0.48
CA ASP A 189 -13.28 3.35 1.53
C ASP A 189 -12.89 2.74 2.90
N ILE A 190 -12.70 3.60 3.89
CA ILE A 190 -12.46 3.23 5.28
C ILE A 190 -13.60 2.34 5.78
N MET A 191 -13.24 1.16 6.31
CA MET A 191 -14.18 0.13 6.79
C MET A 191 -15.07 -0.50 5.71
N GLU A 192 -14.74 -0.32 4.43
CA GLU A 192 -15.39 -1.04 3.35
C GLU A 192 -14.81 -2.45 3.17
N PHE A 193 -15.69 -3.43 2.98
CA PHE A 193 -15.32 -4.82 2.69
C PHE A 193 -15.88 -5.22 1.34
N CYS A 194 -15.04 -5.83 0.50
CA CYS A 194 -15.45 -6.44 -0.75
C CYS A 194 -15.20 -7.95 -0.69
N GLN A 195 -16.12 -8.71 -1.27
CA GLN A 195 -15.95 -10.14 -1.49
C GLN A 195 -15.40 -10.39 -2.89
N ILE A 196 -14.38 -11.25 -2.96
CA ILE A 196 -13.83 -11.79 -4.20
C ILE A 196 -14.46 -13.17 -4.43
N TYR A 197 -14.81 -13.51 -5.67
CA TYR A 197 -15.50 -14.73 -6.08
C TYR A 197 -14.64 -15.63 -6.97
#